data_AF-A0A7Y2E5T1-F1
#
_entry.id   AF-A0A7Y2E5T1-F1
#
_cell.length_a   1.000
_cell.length_b   1.000
_cell.length_c   1.000
_cell.angle_alpha   90.00
_cell.angle_beta   90.00
_cell.angle_gamma   90.00
#
_symmetry.space_group_name_H-M   'P 1'
#
loop_
_entity.id
_entity.type
_entity.pdbx_description
1 polymer ?
#
loop_
_entity_poly.entity_id
_entity_poly.type
_entity_poly.pdbx_seq_one_letter_code
_entity_poly.pdbx_strand_id
1 'polypeptide(L)'
;MADIHDAAEVKRHVRIYLMVFGALAVLTVVTVAVGYLHMPFIPALIAALLIASVKAGLVAAYFMHLITEKKIILWTLVLTFVFLLFMFGLFISAYSDQEGIFGTI
;
A
#
# COMPACT_ATOMS: atom_id res chain seq x y z
N MET A 1 23.27 19.01 31.96
CA MET A 1 23.50 19.06 30.51
C MET A 1 23.10 17.72 29.89
N ALA A 2 21.84 17.31 30.07
CA ALA A 2 21.31 16.02 29.58
C ALA A 2 20.00 16.19 28.79
N ASP A 3 19.54 17.43 28.64
CA ASP A 3 18.21 17.83 28.20
C ASP A 3 18.17 18.34 26.74
N ILE A 4 19.35 18.61 26.16
CA ILE A 4 19.48 19.11 24.77
C ILE A 4 19.57 17.97 23.74
N HIS A 5 20.02 16.77 24.13
CA HIS A 5 20.16 15.63 23.20
C HIS A 5 18.82 14.93 22.90
N ASP A 6 17.94 14.74 23.89
CA ASP A 6 16.66 14.04 23.71
C ASP A 6 15.67 14.82 22.84
N ALA A 7 15.64 16.15 22.97
CA ALA A 7 14.75 17.00 22.18
C ALA A 7 15.11 17.01 20.68
N ALA A 8 16.39 16.80 20.34
CA ALA A 8 16.86 16.77 18.97
C ALA A 8 16.49 15.47 18.24
N GLU A 9 16.53 14.32 18.94
CA GLU A 9 16.16 13.01 18.38
C GLU A 9 14.65 12.91 18.10
N VAL A 10 13.82 13.32 19.07
CA VAL A 10 12.36 13.31 18.93
C VAL A 10 11.91 14.17 17.75
N LYS A 11 12.52 15.35 17.56
CA LYS A 11 12.19 16.26 16.46
C LYS A 11 12.48 15.66 15.07
N ARG A 12 13.46 14.77 14.97
CA ARG A 12 13.82 14.07 13.72
C ARG A 12 12.77 13.04 13.33
N HIS A 13 12.28 12.26 14.29
CA HIS A 13 11.22 11.28 14.07
C HIS A 13 9.89 11.94 13.68
N VAL A 14 9.51 13.02 14.37
CA VAL A 14 8.28 13.77 14.07
C VAL A 14 8.32 14.39 12.67
N ARG A 15 9.48 14.93 12.24
CA ARG A 15 9.62 15.54 10.92
C ARG A 15 9.43 14.53 9.79
N ILE A 16 9.98 13.32 9.91
CA ILE A 16 9.82 12.25 8.92
C ILE A 16 8.35 11.85 8.82
N TYR A 17 7.67 11.72 9.97
CA TYR A 17 6.26 11.36 10.04
C TYR A 17 5.36 12.39 9.34
N LEU A 18 5.60 13.69 9.57
CA LEU A 18 4.86 14.77 8.94
C LEU A 18 5.10 14.84 7.42
N MET A 19 6.32 14.60 6.97
CA MET A 19 6.65 14.60 5.54
C MET A 19 5.92 13.47 4.79
N VAL A 20 5.80 12.31 5.42
CA VAL A 20 5.12 11.15 4.86
C VAL A 20 3.61 11.31 4.92
N PHE A 21 3.07 11.83 6.03
CA PHE A 21 1.65 12.20 6.11
C PHE A 21 1.27 13.17 4.98
N GLY A 22 2.13 14.15 4.70
CA GLY A 22 1.99 15.04 3.54
C GLY A 22 1.98 14.27 2.21
N ALA A 23 2.92 13.34 2.00
CA ALA A 23 2.97 12.51 0.79
C ALA A 23 1.71 11.65 0.61
N LEU A 24 1.18 11.05 1.68
CA LEU A 24 -0.07 10.28 1.66
C LEU A 24 -1.28 11.16 1.32
N ALA A 25 -1.34 12.36 1.92
CA ALA A 25 -2.40 13.31 1.64
C ALA A 25 -2.39 13.71 0.16
N VAL A 26 -1.21 14.02 -0.38
CA VAL A 26 -1.03 14.33 -1.82
C VAL A 26 -1.44 13.16 -2.69
N LEU A 27 -0.94 11.95 -2.42
CA LEU A 27 -1.36 10.75 -3.16
C LEU A 27 -2.88 10.56 -3.11
N THR A 28 -3.55 10.98 -2.04
CA THR A 28 -5.00 10.87 -1.87
C THR A 28 -5.79 11.87 -2.69
N VAL A 29 -5.36 13.12 -2.69
CA VAL A 29 -5.91 14.11 -3.60
C VAL A 29 -5.73 13.66 -5.05
N VAL A 30 -4.56 13.10 -5.40
CA VAL A 30 -4.29 12.58 -6.75
C VAL A 30 -5.21 11.40 -7.09
N THR A 31 -5.46 10.46 -6.18
CA THR A 31 -6.37 9.32 -6.48
C THR A 31 -7.78 9.80 -6.74
N VAL A 32 -8.26 10.75 -5.93
CA VAL A 32 -9.59 11.33 -6.08
C VAL A 32 -9.67 12.13 -7.40
N ALA A 33 -8.64 12.91 -7.74
CA ALA A 33 -8.56 13.65 -9.00
C ALA A 33 -8.55 12.74 -10.23
N VAL A 34 -7.80 11.62 -10.19
CA VAL A 34 -7.80 10.60 -11.26
C VAL A 34 -9.19 9.96 -11.40
N GLY A 35 -9.88 9.71 -10.28
CA GLY A 35 -11.26 9.20 -10.30
C GLY A 35 -12.29 10.19 -10.85
N TYR A 36 -12.05 11.49 -10.71
CA TYR A 36 -12.91 12.54 -11.30
C TYR A 36 -12.65 12.78 -12.78
N LEU A 37 -11.44 12.47 -13.27
CA LEU A 37 -11.12 12.52 -14.68
C LEU A 37 -11.81 11.33 -15.36
N HIS A 38 -12.93 11.58 -16.04
CA HIS A 38 -13.75 10.58 -16.74
C HIS A 38 -12.97 9.83 -17.84
N MET A 39 -12.11 8.90 -17.45
CA MET A 39 -11.52 7.89 -18.34
C MET A 39 -12.41 6.63 -18.39
N PRO A 40 -12.23 5.76 -19.39
CA PRO A 40 -12.91 4.47 -19.42
C PRO A 40 -12.71 3.69 -18.11
N PHE A 41 -13.71 2.92 -17.69
CA PHE A 41 -13.76 2.24 -16.38
C PHE A 41 -12.52 1.37 -16.09
N ILE A 42 -12.02 0.65 -17.11
CA ILE A 42 -10.89 -0.28 -16.97
C ILE A 42 -9.55 0.42 -16.64
N PRO A 43 -9.06 1.42 -17.40
CA PRO A 43 -7.83 2.13 -17.06
C PRO A 43 -7.92 2.90 -15.74
N ALA A 44 -9.10 3.46 -15.41
CA ALA A 44 -9.33 4.13 -14.13
C ALA A 44 -9.20 3.16 -12.94
N LEU A 45 -9.75 1.95 -13.06
CA LEU A 45 -9.66 0.91 -12.04
C LEU A 45 -8.21 0.46 -11.80
N ILE A 46 -7.45 0.22 -12.87
CA ILE A 46 -6.05 -0.18 -12.79
C ILE A 46 -5.21 0.92 -12.14
N ALA A 47 -5.42 2.18 -12.54
CA ALA A 47 -4.73 3.33 -11.95
C ALA A 47 -5.08 3.49 -10.46
N ALA A 48 -6.36 3.34 -10.09
CA ALA A 48 -6.80 3.43 -8.71
C ALA A 48 -6.19 2.32 -7.82
N LEU A 49 -6.12 1.08 -8.32
CA LEU A 49 -5.49 -0.04 -7.61
C LEU A 49 -3.98 0.19 -7.41
N LEU A 50 -3.27 0.64 -8.45
CA LEU A 50 -1.85 0.97 -8.35
C LEU A 50 -1.59 2.07 -7.30
N ILE A 51 -2.33 3.16 -7.37
CA ILE A 51 -2.18 4.28 -6.42
C ILE A 51 -2.53 3.81 -4.99
N ALA A 52 -3.56 2.97 -4.84
CA ALA A 52 -3.94 2.40 -3.56
C ALA A 52 -2.84 1.49 -2.98
N SER A 53 -2.22 0.62 -3.78
CA SER A 53 -1.10 -0.23 -3.35
C SER A 53 0.11 0.59 -2.92
N VAL A 54 0.46 1.65 -3.68
CA VAL A 54 1.58 2.53 -3.32
C VAL A 54 1.32 3.25 -2.00
N LYS A 55 0.10 3.79 -1.80
CA LYS A 55 -0.26 4.38 -0.51
C LYS A 55 -0.19 3.39 0.62
N ALA A 56 -0.77 2.20 0.46
CA ALA A 56 -0.79 1.18 1.49
C ALA A 56 0.65 0.75 1.88
N GLY A 57 1.54 0.64 0.89
CA GLY A 57 2.96 0.39 1.13
C GLY A 57 3.66 1.54 1.88
N LEU A 58 3.38 2.80 1.52
CA LEU A 58 3.92 3.97 2.21
C LEU A 58 3.38 4.09 3.64
N VAL A 59 2.09 3.83 3.86
CA VAL A 59 1.47 3.75 5.19
C VAL A 59 2.18 2.69 6.03
N ALA A 60 2.32 1.47 5.51
CA ALA A 60 2.93 0.36 6.24
C ALA A 60 4.41 0.61 6.57
N ALA A 61 5.17 1.19 5.64
CA ALA A 61 6.59 1.47 5.84
C ALA A 61 6.84 2.60 6.86
N TYR A 62 5.98 3.63 6.90
CA TYR A 62 6.26 4.86 7.64
C TYR A 62 5.40 5.08 8.89
N PHE A 63 4.09 4.75 8.87
CA PHE A 63 3.27 4.87 10.08
C PHE A 63 3.65 3.83 11.14
N MET A 64 4.34 2.77 10.76
CA MET A 64 4.71 1.69 11.68
C MET A 64 6.22 1.63 12.00
N HIS A 65 6.95 2.76 12.05
CA HIS A 65 8.35 2.83 12.56
C HIS A 65 9.24 1.64 12.12
N LEU A 66 9.14 1.20 10.86
CA LEU A 66 9.67 -0.12 10.47
C LEU A 66 11.12 -0.06 9.99
N ILE A 67 11.53 1.10 9.49
CA ILE A 67 12.84 1.30 8.86
C ILE A 67 13.98 1.44 9.87
N THR A 68 13.67 1.67 11.15
CA THR A 68 14.68 1.92 12.18
C THR A 68 14.88 0.73 13.13
N GLU A 69 13.89 -0.15 13.38
CA GLU A 69 14.07 -1.24 14.37
C GLU A 69 13.50 -2.64 14.04
N LYS A 70 12.36 -2.83 13.34
CA LYS A 70 11.67 -4.15 13.31
C LYS A 70 11.49 -4.77 11.92
N LYS A 71 12.60 -5.27 11.35
CA LYS A 71 12.61 -6.05 10.09
C LYS A 71 11.69 -7.28 10.08
N ILE A 72 11.39 -7.88 11.25
CA ILE A 72 10.53 -9.06 11.37
C ILE A 72 9.08 -8.76 10.95
N ILE A 73 8.53 -7.61 11.32
CA ILE A 73 7.14 -7.25 10.99
C ILE A 73 6.99 -7.02 9.47
N LEU A 74 8.02 -6.46 8.81
CA LEU A 74 8.06 -6.31 7.35
C LEU A 74 8.03 -7.68 6.66
N TRP A 75 8.80 -8.64 7.17
CA TRP A 75 8.79 -10.02 6.71
C TRP A 75 7.43 -10.70 6.87
N THR A 76 6.77 -10.54 8.02
CA THR A 76 5.42 -11.09 8.24
C THR A 76 4.38 -10.42 7.33
N LEU A 77 4.48 -9.10 7.11
CA LEU A 77 3.61 -8.37 6.19
C LEU A 77 3.78 -8.83 4.74
N VAL A 78 5.02 -8.99 4.28
CA VAL A 78 5.31 -9.51 2.93
C VAL A 78 4.83 -10.95 2.80
N LEU A 79 5.06 -11.79 3.80
CA LEU A 79 4.62 -13.18 3.79
C LEU A 79 3.09 -13.29 3.70
N THR A 80 2.36 -12.52 4.50
CA THR A 80 0.89 -12.49 4.47
C THR A 80 0.34 -11.89 3.18
N PHE A 81 1.00 -10.88 2.61
CA PHE A 81 0.62 -10.30 1.32
C PHE A 81 0.85 -11.26 0.15
N VAL A 82 1.98 -11.98 0.14
CA VAL A 82 2.27 -13.03 -0.86
C VAL A 82 1.27 -14.17 -0.73
N PHE A 83 0.95 -14.60 0.49
CA PHE A 83 -0.07 -15.62 0.75
C PHE A 83 -1.44 -15.18 0.24
N LEU A 84 -1.82 -13.92 0.47
CA LEU A 84 -3.08 -13.35 -0.04
C LEU A 84 -3.11 -13.35 -1.57
N LEU A 85 -2.03 -12.93 -2.23
CA LEU A 85 -1.92 -12.98 -3.70
C LEU A 85 -2.03 -14.41 -4.23
N PHE A 86 -1.40 -15.37 -3.57
CA PHE A 86 -1.48 -16.78 -3.92
C PHE A 86 -2.92 -17.30 -3.79
N MET A 87 -3.61 -16.98 -2.70
CA MET A 87 -5.02 -17.34 -2.50
C MET A 87 -5.92 -16.67 -3.55
N PHE A 88 -5.67 -15.41 -3.90
CA PHE A 88 -6.41 -14.68 -4.93
C PHE A 88 -6.21 -15.32 -6.31
N GLY A 89 -5.01 -15.78 -6.63
CA GLY A 89 -4.70 -16.51 -7.85
C GLY A 89 -5.42 -17.85 -7.93
N LEU A 90 -5.42 -18.63 -6.82
CA LEU A 90 -6.19 -19.88 -6.75
C LEU A 90 -7.69 -19.63 -6.88
N PHE A 91 -8.21 -18.57 -6.26
CA PHE A 91 -9.61 -18.18 -6.38
C PHE A 91 -9.94 -17.89 -7.84
N ILE A 92 -9.20 -17.02 -8.53
CA ILE A 92 -9.43 -16.75 -9.96
C ILE A 92 -9.37 -18.05 -10.79
N SER A 93 -8.39 -18.91 -10.54
CA SER A 93 -8.27 -20.20 -11.23
C SER A 93 -9.47 -21.12 -10.97
N ALA A 94 -10.03 -21.10 -9.76
CA ALA A 94 -11.21 -21.88 -9.40
C ALA A 94 -12.50 -21.29 -10.00
N TYR A 95 -12.61 -19.96 -10.10
CA TYR A 95 -13.73 -19.30 -10.79
C TYR A 95 -13.70 -19.57 -12.29
N SER A 96 -12.51 -19.55 -12.92
CA SER A 96 -12.38 -19.94 -14.32
C SER A 96 -12.69 -21.41 -14.58
N ASP A 97 -12.59 -22.28 -13.56
CA ASP A 97 -12.97 -23.69 -13.64
C ASP A 97 -14.49 -23.89 -13.43
N GLN A 98 -15.10 -23.02 -12.63
CA GLN A 98 -16.56 -23.03 -12.37
C GLN A 98 -17.38 -22.45 -13.53
N GLU A 99 -16.80 -21.53 -14.31
CA GLU A 99 -17.31 -21.13 -15.62
C GLU A 99 -16.84 -22.15 -16.67
N GLY A 100 -17.55 -23.27 -16.79
CA GLY A 100 -17.33 -24.30 -17.82
C GLY A 100 -17.53 -23.79 -19.27
N ILE A 101 -16.75 -22.81 -19.72
CA ILE A 101 -16.68 -22.32 -21.11
C ILE A 101 -15.43 -22.88 -21.82
N PHE A 102 -14.92 -24.02 -21.33
CA PHE A 102 -14.07 -24.94 -22.09
C PHE A 102 -14.78 -26.27 -22.40
N GLY A 103 -16.12 -26.27 -22.38
CA GLY A 103 -16.95 -27.41 -22.79
C GLY A 103 -17.45 -27.37 -24.25
N THR A 104 -17.32 -26.25 -24.98
CA THR A 104 -17.77 -26.13 -26.37
C THR A 104 -16.98 -25.09 -27.19
N ILE A 105 -15.70 -25.35 -27.48
CA ILE A 105 -15.07 -25.01 -28.77
C ILE A 105 -14.15 -26.17 -29.15
#